data_AF-A0A0N1AGT2-F1
#
_entry.id   AF-A0A0N1AGT2-F1
#
_cell.length_a   1.000
_cell.length_b   1.000
_cell.length_c   1.000
_cell.angle_alpha   90.00
_cell.angle_beta   90.00
_cell.angle_gamma   90.00
#
_symmetry.space_group_name_H-M   'P 1'
#
loop_
_entity.id
_entity.type
_entity.pdbx_description
1 polymer ?
#
loop_
_entity_poly.entity_id
_entity_poly.type
_entity_poly.pdbx_seq_one_letter_code
_entity_poly.pdbx_strand_id
1 'polypeptide(L)'
;MHEATTRLQALSRGIGNLATAAALLAPFPGLGATPTVPVEDVPFITTPDHVTVAMLELAGVGAQDHVIDLGSGDGRIVITAAKRFGASGLGVEIVPDLVAQSRVNARRAGVAARTRFEVQDLYATDLSTASVVTMYLLPEVNLALRPRLLALKPGTRLVSHDWALGDWAPDRTLTVAVPEKTIGREKLSRLHLWTVPAAVQGLWCGPAGATLQLQQRYQVLSALLTQGGLARSYSGRLHGAALELLGEAGARWQATVDGEVLRGGDATATLPWRRAGAAGCG
;
A
#
# COMPACT_ATOMS: atom_id res chain seq x y z
N MET A 1 44.56 39.05 -44.63
CA MET A 1 43.75 38.59 -43.49
C MET A 1 44.59 37.56 -42.74
N HIS A 2 45.61 38.02 -42.02
CA HIS A 2 45.62 38.24 -40.56
C HIS A 2 45.35 36.95 -39.77
N GLU A 3 46.24 36.41 -38.95
CA GLU A 3 47.68 36.54 -38.73
C GLU A 3 48.01 35.37 -37.78
N ALA A 4 48.95 34.52 -38.15
CA ALA A 4 49.47 33.45 -37.32
C ALA A 4 50.97 33.72 -37.11
N THR A 5 51.31 34.08 -35.88
CA THR A 5 52.62 34.50 -35.38
C THR A 5 52.59 34.10 -33.90
N THR A 6 53.58 33.51 -33.24
CA THR A 6 55.01 33.30 -33.50
C THR A 6 55.51 32.34 -32.42
N ARG A 7 56.34 31.36 -32.83
CA ARG A 7 57.63 30.88 -32.28
C ARG A 7 57.88 30.96 -30.75
N LEU A 8 58.67 30.08 -30.11
CA LEU A 8 60.05 29.72 -30.48
C LEU A 8 60.55 28.57 -29.57
N GLN A 9 61.34 27.69 -30.16
CA GLN A 9 62.16 26.67 -29.50
C GLN A 9 63.38 27.31 -28.82
N ALA A 10 63.87 26.71 -27.72
CA ALA A 10 65.31 26.54 -27.41
C ALA A 10 65.41 25.75 -26.08
N LEU A 11 65.89 24.49 -26.09
CA LEU A 11 67.28 24.05 -26.05
C LEU A 11 67.96 24.15 -24.67
N SER A 12 68.46 22.98 -24.25
CA SER A 12 69.77 22.76 -23.63
C SER A 12 69.83 22.39 -22.14
N ARG A 13 70.15 21.11 -21.95
CA ARG A 13 71.21 20.52 -21.09
C ARG A 13 71.36 21.00 -19.65
N GLY A 14 71.39 20.03 -18.72
CA GLY A 14 72.05 20.20 -17.43
C GLY A 14 71.88 19.01 -16.49
N ILE A 15 72.94 18.21 -16.35
CA ILE A 15 73.12 17.18 -15.32
C ILE A 15 73.31 17.87 -13.97
N GLY A 16 72.68 17.38 -12.88
CA GLY A 16 72.98 17.85 -11.53
C GLY A 16 72.10 17.25 -10.42
N ASN A 17 72.62 16.19 -9.81
CA ASN A 17 72.54 15.78 -8.39
C ASN A 17 71.22 15.85 -7.57
N LEU A 18 70.88 14.66 -7.05
CA LEU A 18 70.48 14.35 -5.67
C LEU A 18 69.39 15.20 -5.00
N ALA A 19 68.19 14.63 -4.89
CA ALA A 19 67.37 14.74 -3.69
C ALA A 19 66.40 13.54 -3.61
N THR A 20 66.65 12.65 -2.64
CA THR A 20 65.72 11.65 -2.15
C THR A 20 64.45 12.32 -1.65
N ALA A 21 63.34 12.17 -2.36
CA ALA A 21 62.01 12.53 -1.87
C ALA A 21 61.23 11.24 -1.58
N ALA A 22 61.11 10.90 -0.30
CA ALA A 22 60.22 9.85 0.18
C ALA A 22 58.77 10.31 -0.05
N ALA A 23 58.09 9.72 -1.04
CA ALA A 23 56.68 9.91 -1.26
C ALA A 23 55.88 9.19 -0.17
N LEU A 24 55.31 9.96 0.76
CA LEU A 24 54.29 9.49 1.68
C LEU A 24 53.03 9.11 0.87
N LEU A 25 52.77 7.81 0.73
CA LEU A 25 51.46 7.31 0.30
C LEU A 25 50.44 7.63 1.42
N ALA A 26 49.59 8.61 1.18
CA ALA A 26 48.36 8.78 1.96
C ALA A 26 47.36 7.68 1.53
N PRO A 27 46.81 6.89 2.46
CA PRO A 27 45.75 5.95 2.13
C PRO A 27 44.47 6.73 1.80
N PHE A 28 43.92 6.51 0.61
CA PHE A 28 42.57 6.92 0.26
C PHE A 28 41.59 6.17 1.18
N PRO A 29 40.78 6.85 2.01
CA PRO A 29 39.70 6.18 2.69
C PRO A 29 38.61 5.90 1.65
N GLY A 30 38.59 4.67 1.15
CA GLY A 30 37.40 4.12 0.54
C GLY A 30 36.34 3.97 1.61
N LEU A 31 35.19 4.60 1.42
CA LEU A 31 33.92 4.27 2.06
C LEU A 31 32.81 4.87 1.21
N GLY A 32 32.27 4.06 0.30
CA GLY A 32 30.91 4.25 -0.16
C GLY A 32 29.99 4.01 1.03
N ALA A 33 29.65 5.08 1.74
CA ALA A 33 28.50 5.06 2.64
C ALA A 33 27.25 5.08 1.76
N THR A 34 26.58 3.94 1.64
CA THR A 34 25.18 3.93 1.21
C THR A 34 24.39 4.75 2.23
N PRO A 35 23.61 5.77 1.81
CA PRO A 35 22.80 6.52 2.75
C PRO A 35 21.77 5.57 3.36
N THR A 36 21.98 5.18 4.62
CA THR A 36 20.97 4.54 5.44
C THR A 36 19.90 5.59 5.71
N VAL A 37 18.73 5.43 5.08
CA VAL A 37 17.54 6.21 5.41
C VAL A 37 17.25 5.96 6.89
N PRO A 38 17.24 6.99 7.76
CA PRO A 38 16.83 6.81 9.14
C PRO A 38 15.38 6.30 9.14
N VAL A 39 15.16 5.12 9.70
CA VAL A 39 13.81 4.65 10.02
C VAL A 39 13.37 5.49 11.21
N GLU A 40 12.48 6.45 10.97
CA GLU A 40 11.92 7.27 12.04
C GLU A 40 11.01 6.40 12.91
N ASP A 41 11.35 6.27 14.19
CA ASP A 41 10.59 5.46 15.15
C ASP A 41 9.20 6.07 15.36
N VAL A 42 8.15 5.29 15.11
CA VAL A 42 6.77 5.71 15.37
C VAL A 42 6.56 5.78 16.90
N PRO A 43 6.22 6.94 17.48
CA PRO A 43 6.00 7.04 18.93
C PRO A 43 4.74 6.28 19.34
N PHE A 44 4.78 5.64 20.52
CA PHE A 44 3.60 4.98 21.07
C PHE A 44 2.56 6.01 21.55
N ILE A 45 1.55 6.24 20.70
CA ILE A 45 0.38 7.06 20.99
C ILE A 45 -0.85 6.22 20.75
N THR A 46 -1.72 6.18 21.73
CA THR A 46 -2.84 5.27 21.69
C THR A 46 -4.06 5.88 21.02
N THR A 47 -4.68 5.13 20.11
CA THR A 47 -6.00 5.47 19.56
C THR A 47 -7.07 5.40 20.66
N PRO A 48 -7.84 6.47 20.93
CA PRO A 48 -8.93 6.45 21.91
C PRO A 48 -9.96 5.34 21.61
N ASP A 49 -10.63 4.85 22.65
CA ASP A 49 -11.50 3.68 22.52
C ASP A 49 -12.65 3.88 21.53
N HIS A 50 -13.27 5.06 21.50
CA HIS A 50 -14.36 5.36 20.55
C HIS A 50 -13.84 5.49 19.12
N VAL A 51 -12.62 5.99 18.93
CA VAL A 51 -11.97 6.02 17.61
C VAL A 51 -11.64 4.61 17.15
N THR A 52 -11.14 3.75 18.05
CA THR A 52 -10.87 2.33 17.77
C THR A 52 -12.13 1.61 17.28
N VAL A 53 -13.26 1.84 17.96
CA VAL A 53 -14.55 1.28 17.56
C VAL A 53 -14.97 1.81 16.19
N ALA A 54 -14.89 3.14 15.98
CA ALA A 54 -15.24 3.76 14.71
C ALA A 54 -14.38 3.25 13.54
N MET A 55 -13.08 2.97 13.76
CA MET A 55 -12.21 2.35 12.76
C MET A 55 -12.72 0.96 12.36
N LEU A 56 -13.04 0.11 13.34
CA LEU A 56 -13.50 -1.26 13.11
C LEU A 56 -14.89 -1.28 12.47
N GLU A 57 -15.80 -0.37 12.87
CA GLU A 57 -17.12 -0.18 12.24
C GLU A 57 -17.01 0.34 10.81
N LEU A 58 -16.12 1.31 10.56
CA LEU A 58 -15.88 1.83 9.22
C LEU A 58 -15.39 0.73 8.28
N ALA A 59 -14.52 -0.17 8.76
CA ALA A 59 -14.07 -1.34 8.03
C ALA A 59 -15.10 -2.50 8.02
N GLY A 60 -16.25 -2.37 8.67
CA GLY A 60 -17.27 -3.41 8.73
C GLY A 60 -16.74 -4.73 9.30
N VAL A 61 -15.89 -4.67 10.33
CA VAL A 61 -15.29 -5.85 10.96
C VAL A 61 -16.38 -6.75 11.55
N GLY A 62 -16.29 -8.06 11.30
CA GLY A 62 -17.21 -9.05 11.85
C GLY A 62 -16.51 -10.33 12.33
N ALA A 63 -17.29 -11.30 12.81
CA ALA A 63 -16.75 -12.51 13.45
C ALA A 63 -15.94 -13.43 12.53
N GLN A 64 -16.08 -13.28 11.21
CA GLN A 64 -15.33 -14.02 10.19
C GLN A 64 -14.00 -13.34 9.83
N ASP A 65 -13.74 -12.15 10.37
CA ASP A 65 -12.55 -11.39 10.02
C ASP A 65 -11.31 -11.84 10.79
N HIS A 66 -10.18 -11.71 10.11
CA HIS A 66 -8.86 -11.74 10.69
C HIS A 66 -8.24 -10.35 10.57
N VAL A 67 -8.16 -9.65 11.71
CA VAL A 67 -7.62 -8.29 11.81
C VAL A 67 -6.13 -8.36 12.10
N ILE A 68 -5.31 -7.74 11.25
CA ILE A 68 -3.89 -7.50 11.55
C ILE A 68 -3.70 -6.02 11.87
N ASP A 69 -3.16 -5.72 13.05
CA ASP A 69 -2.85 -4.36 13.47
C ASP A 69 -1.34 -4.13 13.44
N LEU A 70 -0.90 -3.18 12.61
CA LEU A 70 0.52 -2.85 12.41
C LEU A 70 0.91 -1.70 13.34
N GLY A 71 1.83 -1.97 14.28
CA GLY A 71 2.12 -1.04 15.38
C GLY A 71 1.08 -1.15 16.50
N SER A 72 0.79 -2.37 16.94
CA SER A 72 -0.36 -2.68 17.78
C SER A 72 -0.30 -2.14 19.21
N GLY A 73 0.88 -1.72 19.68
CA GLY A 73 1.03 -1.07 20.97
C GLY A 73 0.53 -1.91 22.14
N ASP A 74 -0.47 -1.41 22.87
CA ASP A 74 -1.10 -2.13 24.00
C ASP A 74 -2.16 -3.16 23.58
N GLY A 75 -2.31 -3.38 22.28
CA GLY A 75 -3.15 -4.39 21.67
C GLY A 75 -4.62 -4.02 21.58
N ARG A 76 -5.00 -2.77 21.92
CA ARG A 76 -6.41 -2.37 22.08
C ARG A 76 -7.26 -2.59 20.84
N ILE A 77 -6.73 -2.42 19.62
CA ILE A 77 -7.51 -2.54 18.39
C ILE A 77 -7.87 -4.02 18.17
N VAL A 78 -6.88 -4.91 18.21
CA VAL A 78 -7.07 -6.37 18.09
C VAL A 78 -7.95 -6.92 19.22
N ILE A 79 -7.76 -6.45 20.45
CA ILE A 79 -8.59 -6.84 21.59
C ILE A 79 -10.03 -6.38 21.40
N THR A 80 -10.26 -5.15 20.93
CA THR A 80 -11.59 -4.61 20.67
C THR A 80 -12.28 -5.34 19.53
N ALA A 81 -11.55 -5.65 18.45
CA ALA A 81 -12.04 -6.45 17.34
C ALA A 81 -12.54 -7.81 17.82
N ALA A 82 -11.74 -8.51 18.63
CA ALA A 82 -12.13 -9.81 19.17
C ALA A 82 -13.29 -9.72 20.18
N LYS A 83 -13.26 -8.74 21.08
CA LYS A 83 -14.23 -8.62 22.17
C LYS A 83 -15.60 -8.16 21.71
N ARG A 84 -15.65 -7.18 20.79
CA ARG A 84 -16.91 -6.53 20.36
C ARG A 84 -17.45 -7.12 19.06
N PHE A 85 -16.59 -7.49 18.13
CA PHE A 85 -16.99 -7.94 16.79
C PHE A 85 -16.80 -9.45 16.59
N GLY A 86 -16.20 -10.15 17.56
CA GLY A 86 -15.96 -11.58 17.48
C GLY A 86 -14.84 -12.00 16.54
N ALA A 87 -14.12 -11.04 15.95
CA ALA A 87 -13.04 -11.30 15.00
C ALA A 87 -11.87 -12.05 15.66
N SER A 88 -11.03 -12.67 14.84
CA SER A 88 -9.68 -13.06 15.25
C SER A 88 -8.69 -11.96 14.90
N GLY A 89 -7.50 -11.98 15.50
CA GLY A 89 -6.49 -11.03 15.04
C GLY A 89 -5.08 -11.21 15.56
N LEU A 90 -4.17 -10.50 14.91
CA LEU A 90 -2.74 -10.44 15.18
C LEU A 90 -2.34 -8.98 15.41
N GLY A 91 -1.75 -8.69 16.56
CA GLY A 91 -1.05 -7.44 16.80
C GLY A 91 0.45 -7.59 16.54
N VAL A 92 0.99 -6.74 15.68
CA VAL A 92 2.42 -6.67 15.35
C VAL A 92 3.01 -5.45 16.03
N GLU A 93 4.04 -5.64 16.84
CA GLU A 93 4.67 -4.56 17.59
C GLU A 93 6.18 -4.84 17.73
N ILE A 94 7.01 -3.82 17.62
CA ILE A 94 8.47 -3.97 17.67
C ILE A 94 8.98 -3.95 19.12
N VAL A 95 8.27 -3.28 20.03
CA VAL A 95 8.65 -3.14 21.44
C VAL A 95 8.18 -4.35 22.26
N PRO A 96 9.09 -5.19 22.80
CA PRO A 96 8.72 -6.43 23.50
C PRO A 96 7.82 -6.22 24.72
N ASP A 97 8.01 -5.14 25.46
CA ASP A 97 7.22 -4.83 26.66
C ASP A 97 5.75 -4.52 26.31
N LEU A 98 5.50 -3.83 25.19
CA LEU A 98 4.15 -3.57 24.69
C LEU A 98 3.46 -4.86 24.23
N VAL A 99 4.19 -5.79 23.61
CA VAL A 99 3.68 -7.14 23.29
C VAL A 99 3.32 -7.91 24.55
N ALA A 100 4.18 -7.89 25.58
CA ALA A 100 3.91 -8.54 26.86
C ALA A 100 2.64 -7.95 27.52
N GLN A 101 2.51 -6.62 27.52
CA GLN A 101 1.33 -5.91 28.00
C GLN A 101 0.07 -6.28 27.22
N SER A 102 0.14 -6.34 25.89
CA SER A 102 -0.97 -6.74 25.02
C SER A 102 -1.48 -8.14 25.34
N ARG A 103 -0.57 -9.10 25.56
CA ARG A 103 -0.92 -10.47 25.97
C ARG A 103 -1.63 -10.50 27.33
N VAL A 104 -1.19 -9.67 28.29
CA VAL A 104 -1.88 -9.52 29.59
C VAL A 104 -3.28 -8.91 29.39
N ASN A 105 -3.38 -7.84 28.60
CA ASN A 105 -4.65 -7.16 28.30
C ASN A 105 -5.66 -8.11 27.65
N ALA A 106 -5.22 -8.91 26.68
CA ALA A 106 -6.06 -9.89 26.00
C ALA A 106 -6.58 -10.98 26.94
N ARG A 107 -5.74 -11.46 27.87
CA ARG A 107 -6.16 -12.41 28.92
C ARG A 107 -7.19 -11.77 29.85
N ARG A 108 -6.93 -10.55 30.35
CA ARG A 108 -7.87 -9.80 31.20
C ARG A 108 -9.20 -9.52 30.51
N ALA A 109 -9.17 -9.28 29.21
CA ALA A 109 -10.35 -9.07 28.39
C ALA A 109 -11.09 -10.36 28.00
N GLY A 110 -10.54 -11.54 28.32
CA GLY A 110 -11.14 -12.84 28.00
C GLY A 110 -11.06 -13.25 26.53
N VAL A 111 -10.20 -12.62 25.73
CA VAL A 111 -10.12 -12.83 24.26
C VAL A 111 -8.82 -13.48 23.79
N ALA A 112 -7.95 -13.89 24.71
CA ALA A 112 -6.64 -14.47 24.37
C ALA A 112 -6.69 -15.68 23.42
N ALA A 113 -7.79 -16.44 23.39
CA ALA A 113 -7.95 -17.55 22.45
C ALA A 113 -8.16 -17.12 20.98
N ARG A 114 -8.55 -15.86 20.76
CA ARG A 114 -8.81 -15.28 19.43
C ARG A 114 -7.73 -14.31 18.96
N THR A 115 -6.81 -13.93 19.85
CA THR A 115 -5.82 -12.89 19.60
C THR A 115 -4.40 -13.41 19.79
N ARG A 116 -3.50 -12.94 18.92
CA ARG A 116 -2.05 -13.14 19.03
C ARG A 116 -1.36 -11.79 19.00
N PHE A 117 -0.22 -11.70 19.67
CA PHE A 117 0.62 -10.51 19.68
C PHE A 117 2.06 -10.96 19.56
N GLU A 118 2.79 -10.43 18.60
CA GLU A 118 4.14 -10.87 18.26
C GLU A 118 5.11 -9.71 18.18
N VAL A 119 6.33 -9.95 18.68
CA VAL A 119 7.46 -9.02 18.54
C VAL A 119 7.98 -9.15 17.12
N GLN A 120 7.56 -8.27 16.22
CA GLN A 120 7.85 -8.38 14.80
C GLN A 120 7.98 -7.00 14.15
N ASP A 121 8.81 -6.95 13.11
CA ASP A 121 8.85 -5.81 12.20
C ASP A 121 7.63 -5.85 11.26
N LEU A 122 6.84 -4.77 11.27
CA LEU A 122 5.69 -4.58 10.38
C LEU A 122 6.08 -4.65 8.89
N TYR A 123 7.32 -4.28 8.52
CA TYR A 123 7.79 -4.34 7.14
C TYR A 123 8.09 -5.77 6.68
N ALA A 124 8.30 -6.70 7.61
CA ALA A 124 8.61 -8.10 7.33
C ALA A 124 7.43 -9.05 7.64
N THR A 125 6.41 -8.61 8.37
CA THR A 125 5.26 -9.42 8.78
C THR A 125 4.49 -9.96 7.57
N ASP A 126 4.15 -11.25 7.53
CA ASP A 126 3.24 -11.81 6.53
C ASP A 126 1.80 -11.30 6.74
N LEU A 127 1.27 -10.61 5.72
CA LEU A 127 -0.07 -10.02 5.74
C LEU A 127 -1.09 -10.86 4.96
N SER A 128 -0.69 -11.98 4.36
CA SER A 128 -1.50 -12.76 3.41
C SER A 128 -2.83 -13.32 3.97
N THR A 129 -2.92 -13.41 5.29
CA THR A 129 -4.08 -13.91 6.04
C THR A 129 -5.06 -12.82 6.46
N ALA A 130 -4.69 -11.54 6.34
CA ALA A 130 -5.54 -10.43 6.73
C ALA A 130 -6.80 -10.35 5.87
N SER A 131 -7.97 -10.19 6.51
CA SER A 131 -9.17 -9.67 5.85
C SER A 131 -9.39 -8.18 6.14
N VAL A 132 -8.77 -7.68 7.22
CA VAL A 132 -8.68 -6.27 7.60
C VAL A 132 -7.28 -5.96 8.12
N VAL A 133 -6.72 -4.84 7.70
CA VAL A 133 -5.49 -4.27 8.27
C VAL A 133 -5.80 -2.93 8.91
N THR A 134 -5.36 -2.73 10.15
CA THR A 134 -5.49 -1.46 10.87
C THR A 134 -4.12 -0.81 11.06
N MET A 135 -4.07 0.51 10.97
CA MET A 135 -2.83 1.29 11.09
C MET A 135 -3.09 2.60 11.83
N TYR A 136 -2.22 2.91 12.79
CA TYR A 136 -2.04 4.27 13.30
C TYR A 136 -0.54 4.55 13.40
N LEU A 137 0.04 4.97 12.26
CA LEU A 137 1.48 5.08 12.05
C LEU A 137 1.86 6.52 11.65
N LEU A 138 2.93 6.67 10.88
CA LEU A 138 3.34 7.94 10.26
C LEU A 138 3.17 7.87 8.73
N PRO A 139 3.05 9.03 8.03
CA PRO A 139 2.87 9.07 6.58
C PRO A 139 3.87 8.25 5.78
N GLU A 140 5.16 8.37 6.09
CA GLU A 140 6.26 7.69 5.42
C GLU A 140 6.21 6.17 5.64
N VAL A 141 5.81 5.72 6.82
CA VAL A 141 5.60 4.30 7.13
C VAL A 141 4.43 3.74 6.31
N ASN A 142 3.32 4.47 6.26
CA ASN A 142 2.16 4.10 5.43
C ASN A 142 2.53 3.99 3.94
N LEU A 143 3.33 4.93 3.42
CA LEU A 143 3.78 4.91 2.03
C LEU A 143 4.74 3.74 1.74
N ALA A 144 5.65 3.44 2.67
CA ALA A 144 6.55 2.29 2.55
C ALA A 144 5.80 0.95 2.58
N LEU A 145 4.71 0.84 3.34
CA LEU A 145 3.85 -0.35 3.39
C LEU A 145 2.95 -0.52 2.17
N ARG A 146 2.57 0.57 1.50
CA ARG A 146 1.57 0.59 0.43
C ARG A 146 1.75 -0.48 -0.66
N PRO A 147 2.95 -0.76 -1.19
CA PRO A 147 3.13 -1.83 -2.18
C PRO A 147 2.70 -3.21 -1.67
N ARG A 148 3.00 -3.52 -0.40
CA ARG A 148 2.62 -4.79 0.23
C ARG A 148 1.11 -4.85 0.51
N LEU A 149 0.52 -3.72 0.89
CA LEU A 149 -0.92 -3.61 1.10
C LEU A 149 -1.73 -3.80 -0.19
N LEU A 150 -1.22 -3.27 -1.32
CA LEU A 150 -1.84 -3.46 -2.64
C LEU A 150 -1.73 -4.91 -3.17
N ALA A 151 -0.76 -5.68 -2.66
CA ALA A 151 -0.58 -7.08 -3.01
C ALA A 151 -1.49 -8.04 -2.21
N LEU A 152 -2.28 -7.53 -1.28
CA LEU A 152 -3.24 -8.33 -0.51
C LEU A 152 -4.38 -8.84 -1.38
N LYS A 153 -5.13 -9.80 -0.85
CA LYS A 153 -6.29 -10.36 -1.55
C LYS A 153 -7.28 -9.24 -1.88
N PRO A 154 -7.83 -9.19 -3.11
CA PRO A 154 -8.86 -8.22 -3.45
C PRO A 154 -10.03 -8.31 -2.47
N GLY A 155 -10.52 -7.17 -1.99
CA GLY A 155 -11.55 -7.10 -0.95
C GLY A 155 -11.01 -7.00 0.47
N THR A 156 -9.70 -7.18 0.69
CA THR A 156 -9.08 -6.85 2.00
C THR A 156 -9.30 -5.37 2.30
N ARG A 157 -9.75 -5.05 3.51
CA ARG A 157 -10.04 -3.66 3.91
C ARG A 157 -8.88 -3.10 4.72
N LEU A 158 -8.50 -1.87 4.42
CA LEU A 158 -7.43 -1.15 5.10
C LEU A 158 -8.06 0.04 5.82
N VAL A 159 -7.80 0.20 7.11
CA VAL A 159 -8.24 1.37 7.85
C VAL A 159 -7.06 2.06 8.52
N SER A 160 -6.91 3.36 8.27
CA SER A 160 -5.80 4.16 8.79
C SER A 160 -6.33 5.35 9.59
N HIS A 161 -5.72 5.58 10.75
CA HIS A 161 -5.99 6.73 11.60
C HIS A 161 -5.05 7.90 11.23
N ASP A 162 -5.66 9.04 10.93
CA ASP A 162 -5.12 10.36 10.57
C ASP A 162 -4.33 10.47 9.25
N TRP A 163 -3.66 9.40 8.82
CA TRP A 163 -2.74 9.43 7.69
C TRP A 163 -3.21 8.59 6.51
N ALA A 164 -3.11 9.18 5.31
CA ALA A 164 -3.49 8.56 4.05
C ALA A 164 -2.38 7.67 3.46
N LEU A 165 -2.69 6.97 2.36
CA LEU A 165 -1.75 6.16 1.57
C LEU A 165 -1.27 6.92 0.31
N GLY A 166 -0.95 8.21 0.45
CA GLY A 166 -0.46 9.06 -0.63
C GLY A 166 -1.50 9.34 -1.72
N ASP A 167 -1.14 9.11 -2.97
CA ASP A 167 -2.03 9.30 -4.13
C ASP A 167 -3.09 8.19 -4.29
N TRP A 168 -3.06 7.16 -3.45
CA TRP A 168 -4.16 6.20 -3.36
C TRP A 168 -5.29 6.81 -2.54
N ALA A 169 -6.27 7.37 -3.23
CA ALA A 169 -7.43 7.98 -2.59
C ALA A 169 -8.25 6.94 -1.80
N PRO A 170 -8.71 7.26 -0.57
CA PRO A 170 -9.59 6.38 0.19
C PRO A 170 -10.96 6.24 -0.47
N ASP A 171 -11.59 5.08 -0.30
CA ASP A 171 -12.97 4.86 -0.70
C ASP A 171 -13.93 5.62 0.21
N ARG A 172 -13.60 5.73 1.50
CA ARG A 172 -14.35 6.54 2.47
C ARG A 172 -13.41 7.22 3.46
N THR A 173 -13.78 8.42 3.88
CA THR A 173 -13.14 9.10 5.02
C THR A 173 -14.22 9.52 6.01
N LEU A 174 -14.00 9.23 7.29
CA LEU A 174 -14.85 9.64 8.40
C LEU A 174 -14.05 10.56 9.32
N THR A 175 -14.67 11.63 9.80
CA THR A 175 -14.08 12.48 10.84
C THR A 175 -14.77 12.20 12.17
N VAL A 176 -13.98 11.91 13.20
CA VAL A 176 -14.46 11.62 14.55
C VAL A 176 -13.97 12.71 15.49
N ALA A 177 -14.84 13.23 16.35
CA ALA A 177 -14.45 14.18 17.39
C ALA A 177 -13.66 13.48 18.50
N VAL A 178 -12.54 14.08 18.91
CA VAL A 178 -11.62 13.58 19.94
C VAL A 178 -11.18 14.74 20.84
N PRO A 179 -12.06 15.27 21.70
CA PRO A 179 -11.74 16.39 22.59
C PRO A 179 -10.53 16.11 23.51
N GLU A 180 -10.36 14.87 23.91
CA GLU A 180 -9.27 14.37 24.76
C GLU A 180 -7.94 14.11 24.02
N LYS A 181 -7.87 14.35 22.70
CA LYS A 181 -6.65 14.11 21.92
C LYS A 181 -5.48 14.89 22.50
N THR A 182 -4.42 14.18 22.87
CA THR A 182 -3.21 14.73 23.50
C THR A 182 -2.30 15.46 22.50
N ILE A 183 -2.38 15.12 21.22
CA ILE A 183 -1.50 15.63 20.17
C ILE A 183 -2.33 16.11 18.97
N GLY A 184 -1.93 17.23 18.37
CA GLY A 184 -2.66 17.89 17.29
C GLY A 184 -3.58 18.99 17.81
N ARG A 185 -3.58 20.12 17.09
CA ARG A 185 -4.41 21.30 17.44
C ARG A 185 -5.89 21.04 17.16
N GLU A 186 -6.17 20.19 16.18
CA GLU A 186 -7.52 19.77 15.83
C GLU A 186 -7.94 18.64 16.76
N LYS A 187 -9.03 18.85 17.50
CA LYS A 187 -9.66 17.87 18.39
C LYS A 187 -10.50 16.85 17.61
N LEU A 188 -9.95 16.40 16.50
CA LEU A 188 -10.58 15.53 15.52
C LEU A 188 -9.57 14.47 15.07
N SER A 189 -10.08 13.32 14.69
CA SER A 189 -9.32 12.25 14.04
C SER A 189 -9.98 11.89 12.72
N ARG A 190 -9.18 11.71 11.67
CA ARG A 190 -9.66 11.28 10.36
C ARG A 190 -9.41 9.80 10.19
N LEU A 191 -10.42 9.04 9.81
CA LEU A 191 -10.33 7.61 9.58
C LEU A 191 -10.54 7.35 8.10
N HIS A 192 -9.56 6.74 7.47
CA HIS A 192 -9.56 6.49 6.04
C HIS A 192 -9.72 5.00 5.78
N LEU A 193 -10.62 4.65 4.86
CA LEU A 193 -10.90 3.28 4.45
C LEU A 193 -10.52 3.08 2.98
N TRP A 194 -9.83 1.98 2.70
CA TRP A 194 -9.62 1.47 1.35
C TRP A 194 -10.04 0.01 1.27
N THR A 195 -10.51 -0.40 0.11
CA THR A 195 -10.64 -1.81 -0.27
C THR A 195 -9.59 -2.14 -1.31
N VAL A 196 -8.76 -3.15 -1.05
CA VAL A 196 -7.71 -3.57 -1.99
C VAL A 196 -8.37 -4.02 -3.31
N PRO A 197 -8.11 -3.34 -4.44
CA PRO A 197 -8.77 -3.65 -5.70
C PRO A 197 -8.08 -4.83 -6.40
N ALA A 198 -8.84 -5.61 -7.17
CA ALA A 198 -8.27 -6.62 -8.04
C ALA A 198 -7.40 -6.00 -9.14
N ALA A 199 -6.33 -6.69 -9.54
CA ALA A 199 -5.47 -6.26 -10.65
C ALA A 199 -6.12 -6.64 -11.99
N VAL A 200 -6.67 -5.66 -12.71
CA VAL A 200 -7.41 -5.86 -13.96
C VAL A 200 -6.80 -5.13 -15.16
N GLN A 201 -5.76 -4.33 -14.96
CA GLN A 201 -5.00 -3.67 -16.03
C GLN A 201 -4.71 -4.62 -17.20
N GLY A 202 -4.96 -4.15 -18.43
CA GLY A 202 -4.60 -4.89 -19.65
C GLY A 202 -5.81 -5.26 -20.51
N LEU A 203 -5.55 -6.14 -21.48
CA LEU A 203 -6.52 -6.57 -22.47
C LEU A 203 -7.26 -7.83 -22.00
N TRP A 204 -8.57 -7.83 -22.17
CA TRP A 204 -9.46 -8.95 -21.88
C TRP A 204 -10.23 -9.36 -23.14
N CYS A 205 -10.35 -10.67 -23.34
CA CYS A 205 -10.97 -11.29 -24.49
C CYS A 205 -12.33 -11.83 -24.09
N GLY A 206 -13.35 -11.37 -24.79
CA GLY A 206 -14.75 -11.69 -24.54
C GLY A 206 -15.38 -12.50 -25.68
N PRO A 207 -16.67 -12.84 -25.52
CA PRO A 207 -17.42 -13.58 -26.52
C PRO A 207 -17.54 -12.84 -27.85
N ALA A 208 -17.73 -13.59 -28.94
CA ALA A 208 -17.92 -13.06 -30.29
C ALA A 208 -16.80 -12.10 -30.76
N GLY A 209 -15.56 -12.34 -30.32
CA GLY A 209 -14.40 -11.52 -30.67
C GLY A 209 -14.38 -10.15 -29.99
N ALA A 210 -15.19 -9.94 -28.95
CA ALA A 210 -15.17 -8.70 -28.20
C ALA A 210 -13.86 -8.57 -27.41
N THR A 211 -13.36 -7.34 -27.28
CA THR A 211 -12.16 -7.04 -26.50
C THR A 211 -12.42 -5.90 -25.54
N LEU A 212 -11.90 -5.99 -24.32
CA LEU A 212 -12.01 -4.97 -23.30
C LEU A 212 -10.61 -4.57 -22.85
N GLN A 213 -10.17 -3.38 -23.24
CA GLN A 213 -8.90 -2.81 -22.78
C GLN A 213 -9.14 -2.00 -21.50
N LEU A 214 -8.57 -2.44 -20.38
CA LEU A 214 -8.65 -1.74 -19.09
C LEU A 214 -7.35 -0.98 -18.80
N GLN A 215 -7.50 0.29 -18.44
CA GLN A 215 -6.47 1.07 -17.77
C GLN A 215 -6.88 1.28 -16.32
N GLN A 216 -5.95 1.06 -15.40
CA GLN A 216 -6.19 1.00 -13.98
C GLN A 216 -5.18 1.87 -13.24
N ARG A 217 -5.72 2.67 -12.32
CA ARG A 217 -4.97 3.30 -11.25
C ARG A 217 -5.66 3.01 -9.94
N TYR A 218 -5.08 2.09 -9.16
CA TYR A 218 -5.69 1.55 -7.94
C TYR A 218 -7.11 1.04 -8.21
N GLN A 219 -8.12 1.62 -7.58
CA GLN A 219 -9.52 1.25 -7.76
C GLN A 219 -10.24 2.04 -8.86
N VAL A 220 -9.56 2.97 -9.54
CA VAL A 220 -10.16 3.77 -10.63
C VAL A 220 -9.80 3.16 -11.98
N LEU A 221 -10.79 3.10 -12.87
CA LEU A 221 -10.68 2.47 -14.17
C LEU A 221 -11.18 3.35 -15.31
N SER A 222 -10.52 3.22 -16.45
CA SER A 222 -11.09 3.49 -17.77
C SER A 222 -11.06 2.21 -18.60
N ALA A 223 -12.05 2.05 -19.46
CA ALA A 223 -12.18 0.88 -20.32
C ALA A 223 -12.55 1.27 -21.74
N LEU A 224 -12.04 0.52 -22.71
CA LEU A 224 -12.47 0.56 -24.10
C LEU A 224 -12.95 -0.83 -24.52
N LEU A 225 -14.25 -0.96 -24.74
CA LEU A 225 -14.89 -2.17 -25.25
C LEU A 225 -15.00 -2.08 -26.77
N THR A 226 -14.40 -3.02 -27.49
CA THR A 226 -14.55 -3.15 -28.94
C THR A 226 -15.30 -4.43 -29.27
N GLN A 227 -16.37 -4.33 -30.06
CA GLN A 227 -17.18 -5.47 -30.49
C GLN A 227 -17.79 -5.18 -31.86
N GLY A 228 -17.65 -6.09 -32.82
CA GLY A 228 -18.20 -5.91 -34.17
C GLY A 228 -17.71 -4.63 -34.88
N GLY A 229 -16.48 -4.19 -34.60
CA GLY A 229 -15.90 -2.95 -35.14
C GLY A 229 -16.34 -1.66 -34.43
N LEU A 230 -17.26 -1.73 -33.47
CA LEU A 230 -17.70 -0.59 -32.68
C LEU A 230 -16.91 -0.50 -31.38
N ALA A 231 -16.43 0.70 -31.04
CA ALA A 231 -15.72 0.99 -29.80
C ALA A 231 -16.59 1.81 -28.85
N ARG A 232 -16.65 1.42 -27.57
CA ARG A 232 -17.41 2.09 -26.51
C ARG A 232 -16.51 2.32 -25.30
N SER A 233 -16.45 3.58 -24.86
CA SER A 233 -15.66 3.97 -23.69
C SER A 233 -16.48 3.86 -22.42
N TYR A 234 -15.83 3.40 -21.35
CA TYR A 234 -16.39 3.37 -20.01
C TYR A 234 -15.39 3.96 -19.01
N SER A 235 -15.92 4.47 -17.91
CA SER A 235 -15.15 4.81 -16.72
C SER A 235 -15.82 4.17 -15.50
N GLY A 236 -15.05 3.87 -14.47
CA GLY A 236 -15.63 3.21 -13.32
C GLY A 236 -14.66 2.90 -12.22
N ARG A 237 -15.08 2.00 -11.34
CA ARG A 237 -14.33 1.66 -10.13
C ARG A 237 -14.36 0.17 -9.82
N LEU A 238 -13.34 -0.26 -9.09
CA LEU A 238 -13.28 -1.56 -8.43
C LEU A 238 -13.68 -1.42 -6.96
N HIS A 239 -14.45 -2.39 -6.49
CA HIS A 239 -14.72 -2.63 -5.08
C HIS A 239 -14.26 -4.06 -4.77
N GLY A 240 -13.01 -4.20 -4.35
CA GLY A 240 -12.38 -5.52 -4.26
C GLY A 240 -12.29 -6.18 -5.63
N ALA A 241 -12.98 -7.31 -5.78
CA ALA A 241 -13.08 -8.04 -7.05
C ALA A 241 -14.26 -7.59 -7.94
N ALA A 242 -15.19 -6.78 -7.42
CA ALA A 242 -16.33 -6.30 -8.19
C ALA A 242 -15.93 -5.08 -9.02
N LEU A 243 -16.22 -5.14 -10.31
CA LEU A 243 -15.95 -4.12 -11.31
C LEU A 243 -17.28 -3.50 -11.76
N GLU A 244 -17.40 -2.19 -11.62
CA GLU A 244 -18.55 -1.42 -12.11
C GLU A 244 -18.07 -0.32 -13.07
N LEU A 245 -18.56 -0.36 -14.31
CA LEU A 245 -18.22 0.55 -15.38
C LEU A 245 -19.48 1.24 -15.92
N LEU A 246 -19.36 2.54 -16.19
CA LEU A 246 -20.39 3.41 -16.74
C LEU A 246 -19.91 4.02 -18.05
N GLY A 247 -20.69 3.84 -19.10
CA GLY A 247 -20.48 4.43 -20.42
C GLY A 247 -21.51 5.51 -20.74
N GLU A 248 -21.49 5.98 -21.98
CA GLU A 248 -22.44 6.97 -22.48
C GLU A 248 -23.89 6.48 -22.40
N ALA A 249 -24.84 7.43 -22.37
CA ALA A 249 -26.27 7.17 -22.27
C ALA A 249 -26.69 6.25 -21.10
N GLY A 250 -25.86 6.16 -20.04
CA GLY A 250 -26.13 5.34 -18.86
C GLY A 250 -25.87 3.85 -19.07
N ALA A 251 -25.14 3.46 -20.12
CA ALA A 251 -24.73 2.08 -20.34
C ALA A 251 -23.93 1.56 -19.15
N ARG A 252 -24.35 0.43 -18.58
CA ARG A 252 -23.68 -0.21 -17.44
C ARG A 252 -23.01 -1.49 -17.89
N TRP A 253 -21.81 -1.72 -17.36
CA TRP A 253 -21.08 -2.96 -17.55
C TRP A 253 -20.53 -3.37 -16.19
N GLN A 254 -20.83 -4.60 -15.77
CA GLN A 254 -20.48 -5.08 -14.43
C GLN A 254 -19.88 -6.48 -14.52
N ALA A 255 -18.82 -6.72 -13.78
CA ALA A 255 -18.22 -8.04 -13.68
C ALA A 255 -17.58 -8.29 -12.31
N THR A 256 -17.31 -9.55 -12.02
CA THR A 256 -16.47 -9.97 -10.88
C THR A 256 -15.20 -10.62 -11.40
N VAL A 257 -14.07 -10.25 -10.81
CA VAL A 257 -12.74 -10.77 -11.12
C VAL A 257 -12.49 -12.05 -10.34
N ASP A 258 -12.07 -13.11 -11.02
CA ASP A 258 -11.66 -14.38 -10.46
C ASP A 258 -10.36 -14.83 -11.16
N GLY A 259 -9.23 -14.35 -10.63
CA GLY A 259 -7.91 -14.51 -11.24
C GLY A 259 -7.86 -13.92 -12.65
N GLU A 260 -7.70 -14.78 -13.64
CA GLU A 260 -7.57 -14.43 -15.06
C GLU A 260 -8.91 -14.45 -15.81
N VAL A 261 -10.03 -14.44 -15.07
CA VAL A 261 -11.39 -14.48 -15.61
C VAL A 261 -12.22 -13.31 -15.06
N LEU A 262 -12.94 -12.60 -15.95
CA LEU A 262 -14.06 -11.73 -15.54
C LEU A 262 -15.37 -12.45 -15.80
N ARG A 263 -16.24 -12.50 -14.78
CA ARG A 263 -17.59 -13.05 -14.88
C ARG A 263 -18.58 -11.91 -14.84
N GLY A 264 -19.32 -11.74 -15.93
CA GLY A 264 -20.25 -10.62 -16.11
C GLY A 264 -20.08 -9.99 -17.49
N GLY A 265 -20.63 -8.80 -17.65
CA GLY A 265 -20.68 -8.12 -18.93
C GLY A 265 -21.67 -6.96 -18.94
N ASP A 266 -22.16 -6.64 -20.13
CA ASP A 266 -23.42 -5.93 -20.27
C ASP A 266 -24.59 -6.86 -19.91
N ALA A 267 -25.81 -6.33 -19.79
CA ALA A 267 -27.01 -7.09 -19.40
C ALA A 267 -27.30 -8.32 -20.30
N THR A 268 -26.61 -8.47 -21.43
CA THR A 268 -26.80 -9.54 -22.41
C THR A 268 -25.68 -10.59 -22.43
N ALA A 269 -24.53 -10.33 -21.80
CA ALA A 269 -23.37 -11.21 -21.86
C ALA A 269 -23.15 -11.99 -20.55
N THR A 270 -23.41 -13.29 -20.58
CA THR A 270 -23.16 -14.22 -19.45
C THR A 270 -21.87 -15.03 -19.60
N LEU A 271 -21.23 -15.01 -20.78
CA LEU A 271 -19.99 -15.73 -21.04
C LEU A 271 -18.79 -15.01 -20.41
N PRO A 272 -17.82 -15.77 -19.84
CA PRO A 272 -16.69 -15.19 -19.15
C PRO A 272 -15.72 -14.51 -20.12
N TRP A 273 -15.07 -13.46 -19.64
CA TRP A 273 -13.92 -12.85 -20.30
C TRP A 273 -12.64 -13.45 -19.74
N ARG A 274 -11.61 -13.59 -20.57
CA ARG A 274 -10.29 -14.09 -20.15
C ARG A 274 -9.23 -13.03 -20.40
N ARG A 275 -8.23 -12.94 -19.52
CA ARG A 275 -7.09 -12.05 -19.80
C ARG A 275 -6.40 -12.52 -21.08
N ALA A 276 -6.02 -11.56 -21.94
CA ALA A 276 -5.26 -11.86 -23.13
C ALA A 276 -3.90 -12.48 -22.78
N GLY A 277 -3.49 -13.48 -23.55
CA GLY A 277 -2.14 -14.02 -23.48
C GLY A 277 -1.12 -13.10 -24.15
N ALA A 278 0.15 -13.51 -24.19
CA ALA A 278 1.22 -12.75 -24.85
C ALA A 278 0.95 -12.49 -26.35
N ALA A 279 0.18 -13.36 -27.00
CA ALA A 279 -0.22 -13.23 -28.40
C ALA A 279 -1.52 -12.40 -28.61
N GLY A 280 -2.12 -11.85 -27.54
CA GLY A 280 -3.39 -11.12 -27.61
C GLY A 280 -4.62 -12.02 -27.44
N CYS A 281 -5.75 -11.60 -28.04
CA CYS A 281 -6.98 -12.37 -28.08
C CYS A 281 -6.97 -13.30 -29.30
N GLY A 282 -6.85 -14.61 -29.06
CA GLY A 282 -6.85 -15.68 -30.05
C GLY A 282 -7.41 -16.96 -29.46
#